data_AF-A0A8S3UVD7-F1
#
_entry.id   AF-A0A8S3UVD7-F1
#
_cell.length_a   1.000
_cell.length_b   1.000
_cell.length_c   1.000
_cell.angle_alpha   90.00
_cell.angle_beta   90.00
_cell.angle_gamma   90.00
#
_symmetry.space_group_name_H-M   'P 1'
#
loop_
_entity.id
_entity.type
_entity.pdbx_description
1 polymer ?
#
loop_
_entity_poly.entity_id
_entity_poly.type
_entity_poly.pdbx_seq_one_letter_code
_entity_poly.pdbx_strand_id
1 'polypeptide(L)'
;MERRKIYVGANASNMEAGASIDVAVHNQPTKFLIDTGATVTLVSHALFYRIQKNERPELEPITQVIISANGTDLSIAGKGMFCIEIGQDKFIVEALAADISIDGILGLDFMKKNNCKIDLQQEILQCKRTEAFSRGRINDYDTLTSKLQIGIIEPCEKFVKRDNALLAKTLVEAREHVPIRLLNVSNNVTTIRAGTIVGEISPVEDVITMTGNTSKEHKHPKLDNELQKLVNEASSHLTEKQIHQVTNCLQQYKSLFALSDNDLGCTSIVRHRINTGTNYPVKQPPRRTPVAMRDEIDKHIDNMLERGVIEPSEGPWSSGIVLVKRRTGRLASVSIIVNSMTFR
;
A
#
# COMPACT_ATOMS: atom_id res chain seq x y z
N MET A 1 4.90 12.78 -12.02
CA MET A 1 4.03 11.81 -12.73
C MET A 1 3.54 10.77 -11.75
N GLU A 2 2.23 10.76 -11.52
CA GLU A 2 1.56 9.93 -10.53
C GLU A 2 1.71 8.43 -10.81
N ARG A 3 2.01 7.70 -9.74
CA ARG A 3 1.67 6.28 -9.63
C ARG A 3 0.14 6.21 -9.61
N ARG A 4 -0.49 5.96 -10.75
CA ARG A 4 -1.90 5.59 -10.85
C ARG A 4 -2.06 4.27 -10.13
N LYS A 5 -2.68 4.37 -8.96
CA LYS A 5 -3.15 3.27 -8.13
C LYS A 5 -4.48 2.83 -8.72
N ILE A 6 -4.66 1.53 -8.93
CA ILE A 6 -5.98 0.98 -9.18
C ILE A 6 -6.55 0.66 -7.80
N TYR A 7 -7.68 1.27 -7.48
CA TYR A 7 -8.35 1.10 -6.20
C TYR A 7 -9.15 -0.20 -6.21
N VAL A 8 -8.86 -1.05 -5.25
CA VAL A 8 -9.68 -2.22 -4.87
C VAL A 8 -10.77 -1.66 -3.97
N GLY A 9 -12.03 -1.92 -4.29
CA GLY A 9 -13.16 -1.42 -3.50
C GLY A 9 -13.60 -2.47 -2.50
N ALA A 10 -13.14 -2.41 -1.25
CA ALA A 10 -13.75 -3.17 -0.17
C ALA A 10 -15.08 -2.51 0.23
N ASN A 11 -16.22 -3.10 -0.17
CA ASN A 11 -17.50 -2.70 0.40
C ASN A 11 -17.60 -3.22 1.84
N ALA A 12 -17.44 -2.33 2.81
CA ALA A 12 -17.52 -2.59 4.25
C ALA A 12 -18.95 -2.84 4.78
N SER A 13 -19.83 -3.48 3.99
CA SER A 13 -21.24 -3.70 4.37
C SER A 13 -21.64 -5.17 4.57
N ASN A 14 -20.77 -6.15 4.28
CA ASN A 14 -21.01 -7.55 4.61
C ASN A 14 -19.76 -8.18 5.22
N MET A 15 -19.95 -8.80 6.37
CA MET A 15 -18.93 -9.30 7.31
C MET A 15 -18.21 -10.57 6.82
N GLU A 16 -18.00 -10.73 5.51
CA GLU A 16 -17.28 -11.83 4.86
C GLU A 16 -16.40 -11.42 3.64
N ALA A 17 -16.32 -10.14 3.28
CA ALA A 17 -15.86 -9.76 1.93
C ALA A 17 -14.34 -9.83 1.72
N GLY A 18 -13.88 -10.79 0.90
CA GLY A 18 -12.53 -10.78 0.31
C GLY A 18 -12.28 -9.56 -0.58
N ALA A 19 -10.99 -9.27 -0.85
CA ALA A 19 -10.58 -8.12 -1.65
C ALA A 19 -11.21 -8.16 -3.04
N SER A 20 -11.89 -7.09 -3.47
CA SER A 20 -12.62 -7.05 -4.74
C SER A 20 -12.39 -5.76 -5.52
N ILE A 21 -12.44 -5.85 -6.84
CA ILE A 21 -12.04 -4.77 -7.74
C ILE A 21 -13.12 -4.50 -8.78
N ASP A 22 -13.41 -3.22 -9.01
CA ASP A 22 -14.34 -2.80 -10.05
C ASP A 22 -13.67 -2.97 -11.42
N VAL A 23 -14.37 -3.66 -12.32
CA VAL A 23 -13.90 -3.96 -13.67
C VAL A 23 -15.04 -3.80 -14.68
N ALA A 24 -14.71 -3.74 -15.97
CA ALA A 24 -15.69 -3.93 -17.02
C ALA A 24 -15.30 -5.13 -17.89
N VAL A 25 -16.21 -6.09 -18.07
CA VAL A 25 -15.97 -7.27 -18.92
C VAL A 25 -16.79 -7.11 -20.19
N HIS A 26 -16.14 -6.93 -21.34
CA HIS A 26 -16.81 -6.59 -22.60
C HIS A 26 -17.86 -5.48 -22.43
N ASN A 27 -17.42 -4.33 -21.90
CA ASN A 27 -18.25 -3.16 -21.58
C ASN A 27 -19.35 -3.38 -20.53
N GLN A 28 -19.41 -4.54 -19.84
CA GLN A 28 -20.33 -4.78 -18.73
C GLN A 28 -19.65 -4.41 -17.40
N PRO A 29 -20.04 -3.32 -16.73
CA PRO A 29 -19.49 -2.97 -15.42
C PRO A 29 -19.86 -4.04 -14.40
N THR A 30 -18.89 -4.46 -13.60
CA THR A 30 -19.00 -5.54 -12.65
C THR A 30 -17.88 -5.45 -11.61
N LYS A 31 -17.86 -6.38 -10.66
CA LYS A 31 -16.87 -6.49 -9.60
C LYS A 31 -16.33 -7.91 -9.55
N PHE A 32 -15.00 -8.03 -9.58
CA PHE A 32 -14.31 -9.32 -9.49
C PHE A 32 -13.68 -9.46 -8.11
N LEU A 33 -13.67 -10.68 -7.58
CA LEU A 33 -12.87 -11.02 -6.39
C LEU A 33 -11.40 -11.17 -6.80
N ILE A 34 -10.48 -10.62 -6.01
CA ILE A 34 -9.05 -10.89 -6.12
C ILE A 34 -8.76 -12.08 -5.22
N ASP A 35 -8.44 -13.23 -5.82
CA ASP A 35 -8.28 -14.48 -5.07
C ASP A 35 -6.93 -15.12 -5.36
N THR A 36 -6.01 -15.01 -4.41
CA THR A 36 -4.70 -15.68 -4.47
C THR A 36 -4.78 -17.19 -4.26
N GLY A 37 -5.91 -17.70 -3.76
CA GLY A 37 -6.21 -19.14 -3.64
C GLY A 37 -6.72 -19.75 -4.94
N ALA A 38 -7.21 -18.92 -5.88
CA ALA A 38 -7.63 -19.38 -7.20
C ALA A 38 -6.44 -19.47 -8.15
N THR A 39 -6.24 -20.64 -8.77
CA THR A 39 -5.18 -20.83 -9.78
C THR A 39 -5.52 -20.24 -11.15
N VAL A 40 -6.82 -20.12 -11.44
CA VAL A 40 -7.38 -19.69 -12.73
C VAL A 40 -8.35 -18.53 -12.55
N THR A 41 -8.48 -17.68 -13.56
CA THR A 41 -9.47 -16.61 -13.62
C THR A 41 -10.81 -17.16 -14.09
N LEU A 42 -11.89 -16.78 -13.39
CA LEU A 42 -13.25 -17.25 -13.65
C LEU A 42 -14.20 -16.09 -13.96
N VAL A 43 -15.16 -16.35 -14.85
CA VAL A 43 -16.29 -15.49 -15.18
C VAL A 43 -17.56 -16.28 -14.92
N SER A 44 -18.52 -15.71 -14.18
CA SER A 44 -19.78 -16.42 -13.91
C SER A 44 -20.60 -16.66 -15.18
N HIS A 45 -21.42 -17.71 -15.19
CA HIS A 45 -22.43 -17.92 -16.23
C HIS A 45 -23.34 -16.69 -16.37
N ALA A 46 -23.78 -16.11 -15.26
CA ALA A 46 -24.63 -14.92 -15.25
C ALA A 46 -23.97 -13.74 -15.99
N LEU A 47 -22.70 -13.45 -15.69
CA LEU A 47 -21.96 -12.40 -16.37
C LEU A 47 -21.69 -12.75 -17.84
N PHE A 48 -21.31 -13.99 -18.15
CA PHE A 48 -21.08 -14.43 -19.52
C PHE A 48 -22.32 -14.22 -20.42
N TYR A 49 -23.51 -14.55 -19.91
CA TYR A 49 -24.76 -14.35 -20.63
C TYR A 49 -25.26 -12.89 -20.64
N ARG A 50 -24.75 -12.02 -19.76
CA ARG A 50 -24.97 -10.56 -19.81
C ARG A 50 -24.18 -9.88 -20.93
N ILE A 51 -23.05 -10.45 -21.35
CA ILE A 51 -22.28 -9.90 -22.47
C ILE A 51 -23.12 -9.94 -23.74
N GLN A 52 -23.09 -8.86 -24.53
CA GLN A 52 -23.82 -8.76 -25.80
C GLN A 52 -23.42 -9.90 -26.72
N LYS A 53 -24.38 -10.51 -27.42
CA LYS A 53 -24.16 -11.75 -28.18
C LYS A 53 -23.05 -11.63 -29.25
N ASN A 54 -22.88 -10.45 -29.83
CA ASN A 54 -21.84 -10.12 -30.82
C ASN A 54 -20.45 -9.91 -30.20
N GLU A 55 -20.37 -9.56 -28.91
CA GLU A 55 -19.11 -9.35 -28.18
C GLU A 55 -18.74 -10.54 -27.29
N ARG A 56 -19.67 -11.49 -27.13
CA ARG A 56 -19.52 -12.66 -26.26
C ARG A 56 -18.43 -13.59 -26.82
N PRO A 57 -17.42 -13.96 -26.00
CA PRO A 57 -16.39 -14.89 -26.43
C PRO A 57 -16.95 -16.26 -26.82
N GLU A 58 -16.36 -16.88 -27.84
CA GLU A 58 -16.55 -18.30 -28.09
C GLU A 58 -15.84 -19.11 -27.00
N LEU A 59 -16.52 -20.17 -26.52
CA LEU A 59 -16.00 -21.05 -25.49
C LEU A 59 -15.52 -22.35 -26.11
N GLU A 60 -14.25 -22.67 -25.86
CA GLU A 60 -13.67 -23.97 -26.15
C GLU A 60 -13.98 -24.94 -25.00
N PRO A 61 -14.29 -26.21 -25.29
CA PRO A 61 -14.48 -27.22 -24.26
C PRO A 61 -13.17 -27.47 -23.51
N ILE A 62 -13.27 -27.73 -22.22
CA ILE A 62 -12.14 -28.14 -21.38
C ILE A 62 -12.28 -29.62 -20.99
N THR A 63 -11.16 -30.31 -20.89
CA THR A 63 -11.11 -31.72 -20.48
C THR A 63 -10.74 -31.91 -19.01
N GLN A 64 -10.22 -30.86 -18.37
CA GLN A 64 -9.80 -30.88 -16.98
C GLN A 64 -10.97 -30.53 -16.06
N VAL A 65 -11.12 -31.30 -14.99
CA VAL A 65 -12.07 -31.00 -13.91
C VAL A 65 -11.47 -29.91 -13.03
N ILE A 66 -12.24 -28.85 -12.80
CA ILE A 66 -11.87 -27.76 -11.91
C ILE A 66 -12.59 -27.99 -10.58
N ILE A 67 -11.84 -28.00 -9.48
CA ILE A 67 -12.35 -28.26 -8.14
C ILE A 67 -12.38 -26.95 -7.36
N SER A 68 -13.50 -26.67 -6.69
CA SER A 68 -13.65 -25.52 -5.80
C SER A 68 -12.85 -25.70 -4.50
N ALA A 69 -12.65 -24.62 -3.74
CA ALA A 69 -12.02 -24.69 -2.41
C ALA A 69 -12.77 -25.63 -1.43
N ASN A 70 -14.06 -25.90 -1.67
CA ASN A 70 -14.88 -26.79 -0.85
C ASN A 70 -14.79 -28.26 -1.28
N GLY A 71 -13.95 -28.59 -2.27
CA GLY A 71 -13.75 -29.95 -2.77
C GLY A 71 -14.84 -30.44 -3.72
N THR A 72 -15.73 -29.55 -4.18
CA THR A 72 -16.78 -29.87 -5.16
C THR A 72 -16.33 -29.53 -6.57
N ASP A 73 -16.79 -30.31 -7.54
CA ASP A 73 -16.57 -29.99 -8.95
C ASP A 73 -17.29 -28.69 -9.33
N LEU A 74 -16.56 -27.82 -10.02
CA LEU A 74 -17.12 -26.59 -10.58
C LEU A 74 -17.70 -26.89 -11.96
N SER A 75 -18.95 -26.51 -12.20
CA SER A 75 -19.54 -26.60 -13.54
C SER A 75 -18.91 -25.53 -14.43
N ILE A 76 -18.24 -25.95 -15.51
CA ILE A 76 -17.57 -25.06 -16.47
C ILE A 76 -18.24 -25.21 -17.83
N ALA A 77 -18.73 -24.11 -18.40
CA ALA A 77 -19.24 -24.07 -19.78
C ALA A 77 -18.12 -24.15 -20.82
N GLY A 78 -16.94 -23.63 -20.50
CA GLY A 78 -15.73 -23.71 -21.33
C GLY A 78 -14.73 -22.60 -21.01
N LYS A 79 -13.66 -22.52 -21.81
CA LYS A 79 -12.62 -21.49 -21.72
C LYS A 79 -12.71 -20.53 -22.90
N GLY A 80 -12.43 -19.25 -22.68
CA GLY A 80 -12.43 -18.24 -23.75
C GLY A 80 -11.56 -17.04 -23.43
N MET A 81 -11.35 -16.17 -24.42
CA MET A 81 -10.59 -14.93 -24.25
C MET A 81 -11.53 -13.77 -23.92
N PHE A 82 -11.39 -13.22 -22.72
CA PHE A 82 -12.21 -12.13 -22.21
C PHE A 82 -11.42 -10.81 -22.22
N CYS A 83 -12.07 -9.73 -22.66
CA CYS A 83 -11.56 -8.38 -22.46
C CYS A 83 -12.04 -7.85 -21.11
N ILE A 84 -11.12 -7.73 -20.15
CA ILE A 84 -11.36 -7.20 -18.80
C ILE A 84 -10.67 -5.84 -18.70
N GLU A 85 -11.46 -4.81 -18.45
CA GLU A 85 -10.99 -3.45 -18.25
C GLU A 85 -10.91 -3.14 -16.76
N ILE A 86 -9.76 -2.66 -16.30
CA ILE A 86 -9.55 -2.28 -14.90
C ILE A 86 -9.04 -0.84 -14.88
N GLY A 87 -9.90 0.08 -14.44
CA GLY A 87 -9.64 1.51 -14.59
C GLY A 87 -9.61 1.92 -16.06
N GLN A 88 -8.43 2.35 -16.56
CA GLN A 88 -8.22 2.72 -17.96
C GLN A 88 -7.49 1.65 -18.77
N ASP A 89 -7.00 0.61 -18.11
CA ASP A 89 -6.18 -0.44 -18.74
C ASP A 89 -7.08 -1.58 -19.20
N LYS A 90 -6.79 -2.15 -20.38
CA LYS A 90 -7.51 -3.30 -20.94
C LYS A 90 -6.62 -4.53 -20.94
N PHE A 91 -7.15 -5.64 -20.44
CA PHE A 91 -6.46 -6.92 -20.34
C PHE A 91 -7.23 -7.98 -21.13
N ILE A 92 -6.53 -8.68 -22.00
CA ILE A 92 -7.07 -9.87 -22.67
C ILE A 92 -6.65 -11.09 -21.84
N VAL A 93 -7.63 -11.72 -21.22
CA VAL A 93 -7.45 -12.77 -20.21
C VAL A 93 -8.13 -14.05 -20.69
N GLU A 94 -7.41 -15.17 -20.70
CA GLU A 94 -8.03 -16.48 -20.87
C GLU A 94 -8.72 -16.83 -19.55
N ALA A 95 -10.04 -16.98 -19.56
CA ALA A 95 -10.82 -17.27 -18.36
C ALA A 95 -11.83 -18.39 -18.62
N LEU A 96 -12.25 -19.05 -17.54
CA LEU A 96 -13.27 -20.09 -17.61
C LEU A 96 -14.65 -19.50 -17.28
N ALA A 97 -15.64 -19.79 -18.11
CA ALA A 97 -17.03 -19.50 -17.81
C ALA A 97 -17.58 -20.59 -16.88
N ALA A 98 -17.95 -20.23 -15.65
CA ALA A 98 -18.25 -21.18 -14.58
C ALA A 98 -19.55 -20.85 -13.83
N ASP A 99 -20.15 -21.86 -13.20
CA ASP A 99 -21.26 -21.67 -12.27
C ASP A 99 -20.73 -21.24 -10.89
N ILE A 100 -20.66 -19.93 -10.67
CA ILE A 100 -20.22 -19.29 -9.42
C ILE A 100 -21.20 -18.20 -9.00
N SER A 101 -21.29 -17.95 -7.70
CA SER A 101 -22.26 -17.00 -7.09
C SER A 101 -21.86 -15.53 -7.17
N ILE A 102 -20.63 -15.24 -7.57
CA ILE A 102 -20.09 -13.88 -7.77
C ILE A 102 -19.78 -13.66 -9.25
N ASP A 103 -19.76 -12.41 -9.70
CA ASP A 103 -19.64 -12.11 -11.12
C ASP A 103 -18.32 -12.63 -11.76
N GLY A 104 -17.21 -12.64 -11.02
CA GLY A 104 -15.95 -13.23 -11.45
C GLY A 104 -14.85 -13.25 -10.39
N ILE A 105 -13.78 -13.98 -10.69
CA ILE A 105 -12.58 -14.14 -9.85
C ILE A 105 -11.34 -13.88 -10.71
N LEU A 106 -10.47 -12.96 -10.27
CA LEU A 106 -9.12 -12.81 -10.82
C LEU A 106 -8.17 -13.75 -10.05
N GLY A 107 -7.66 -14.76 -10.75
CA GLY A 107 -6.79 -15.78 -10.20
C GLY A 107 -5.29 -15.47 -10.34
N LEU A 108 -4.47 -16.43 -9.89
CA LEU A 108 -3.01 -16.37 -9.95
C LEU A 108 -2.46 -16.29 -11.38
N ASP A 109 -3.16 -16.84 -12.36
CA ASP A 109 -2.82 -16.74 -13.80
C ASP A 109 -2.75 -15.28 -14.26
N PHE A 110 -3.78 -14.49 -13.97
CA PHE A 110 -3.82 -13.06 -14.25
C PHE A 110 -2.75 -12.31 -13.45
N MET A 111 -2.67 -12.58 -12.14
CA MET A 111 -1.77 -11.87 -11.25
C MET A 111 -0.29 -12.09 -11.58
N LYS A 112 0.11 -13.33 -11.87
CA LYS A 112 1.49 -13.67 -12.25
C LYS A 112 1.83 -13.09 -13.61
N LYS A 113 0.93 -13.22 -14.61
CA LYS A 113 1.15 -12.70 -15.97
C LYS A 113 1.38 -11.19 -15.98
N ASN A 114 0.65 -10.45 -15.15
CA ASN A 114 0.72 -8.99 -15.08
C ASN A 114 1.64 -8.46 -13.95
N ASN A 115 2.40 -9.34 -13.30
CA ASN A 115 3.28 -9.02 -12.17
C ASN A 115 2.59 -8.16 -11.10
N CYS A 116 1.35 -8.55 -10.74
CA CYS A 116 0.54 -7.81 -9.80
C CYS A 116 1.16 -7.84 -8.39
N LYS A 117 1.04 -6.71 -7.68
CA LYS A 117 1.28 -6.59 -6.24
C LYS A 117 -0.02 -6.16 -5.57
N ILE A 118 -0.41 -6.88 -4.52
CA ILE A 118 -1.60 -6.56 -3.73
C ILE A 118 -1.12 -5.84 -2.47
N ASP A 119 -1.61 -4.63 -2.25
CA ASP A 119 -1.47 -3.89 -1.01
C ASP A 119 -2.84 -3.88 -0.31
N LEU A 120 -3.00 -4.75 0.69
CA LEU A 120 -4.25 -4.90 1.42
C LEU A 120 -4.55 -3.72 2.35
N GLN A 121 -3.52 -3.01 2.81
CA GLN A 121 -3.70 -1.86 3.71
C GLN A 121 -4.22 -0.65 2.95
N GLN A 122 -3.71 -0.45 1.73
CA GLN A 122 -4.13 0.64 0.87
C GLN A 122 -5.27 0.26 -0.08
N GLU A 123 -5.68 -1.02 -0.07
CA GLU A 123 -6.63 -1.60 -1.01
C GLU A 123 -6.23 -1.30 -2.47
N ILE A 124 -4.99 -1.67 -2.84
CA ILE A 124 -4.44 -1.42 -4.19
C ILE A 124 -4.03 -2.73 -4.83
N LEU A 125 -4.46 -2.92 -6.08
CA LEU A 125 -3.87 -3.89 -7.00
C LEU A 125 -2.94 -3.13 -7.95
N GLN A 126 -1.64 -3.33 -7.81
CA GLN A 126 -0.64 -2.71 -8.66
C GLN A 126 -0.14 -3.69 -9.73
N CYS A 127 -0.56 -3.49 -10.98
CA CYS A 127 0.01 -4.19 -12.14
C CYS A 127 1.37 -3.58 -12.53
N LYS A 128 2.30 -4.37 -13.09
CA LYS A 128 3.61 -3.84 -13.51
C LYS A 128 3.44 -2.87 -14.67
N ARG A 129 3.80 -1.61 -14.40
CA ARG A 129 3.90 -0.54 -15.39
C ARG A 129 5.02 -0.81 -16.38
N THR A 130 4.80 -0.34 -17.60
CA THR A 130 5.68 -0.31 -18.77
C THR A 130 6.92 0.59 -18.61
N GLU A 131 7.34 0.90 -17.38
CA GLU A 131 8.41 1.86 -17.10
C GLU A 131 9.77 1.16 -16.87
N ALA A 132 10.84 1.75 -17.37
CA ALA A 132 12.22 1.31 -17.19
C ALA A 132 13.13 2.49 -16.82
N PHE A 133 14.12 2.25 -15.96
CA PHE A 133 15.18 3.21 -15.64
C PHE A 133 16.47 2.75 -16.30
N SER A 134 17.19 3.68 -16.92
CA SER A 134 18.49 3.42 -17.54
C SER A 134 19.43 4.61 -17.35
N ARG A 135 20.70 4.45 -17.75
CA ARG A 135 21.66 5.56 -17.85
C ARG A 135 21.75 5.98 -19.31
N GLY A 136 21.44 7.24 -19.59
CA GLY A 136 21.68 7.88 -20.88
C GLY A 136 23.06 8.53 -20.90
N ARG A 137 23.70 8.57 -22.06
CA ARG A 137 24.94 9.30 -22.29
C ARG A 137 24.64 10.59 -23.05
N ILE A 138 25.17 11.72 -22.58
CA ILE A 138 25.07 12.99 -23.30
C ILE A 138 26.07 12.96 -24.46
N ASN A 139 25.59 13.12 -25.69
CA ASN A 139 26.47 13.26 -26.85
C ASN A 139 27.16 14.63 -26.81
N ASP A 140 28.42 14.69 -27.23
CA ASP A 140 29.23 15.91 -27.29
C ASP A 140 29.35 16.66 -25.94
N TYR A 141 29.32 15.90 -24.84
CA TYR A 141 29.39 16.42 -23.47
C TYR A 141 30.54 17.41 -23.25
N ASP A 142 31.73 17.09 -23.76
CA ASP A 142 32.93 17.94 -23.60
C ASP A 142 32.76 19.34 -24.23
N THR A 143 31.90 19.47 -25.25
CA THR A 143 31.61 20.77 -25.89
C THR A 143 30.52 21.54 -25.13
N LEU A 144 29.58 20.83 -24.50
CA LEU A 144 28.44 21.40 -23.78
C LEU A 144 28.78 21.94 -22.37
N THR A 145 29.80 21.37 -21.72
CA THR A 145 30.13 21.64 -20.30
C THR A 145 30.49 23.09 -19.98
N SER A 146 30.95 23.87 -20.96
CA SER A 146 31.27 25.29 -20.74
C SER A 146 30.04 26.17 -20.45
N LYS A 147 28.82 25.69 -20.73
CA LYS A 147 27.56 26.46 -20.60
C LYS A 147 26.41 25.70 -19.89
N LEU A 148 26.56 24.42 -19.60
CA LEU A 148 25.48 23.57 -19.06
C LEU A 148 25.86 23.02 -17.66
N GLN A 149 25.33 23.63 -16.58
CA GLN A 149 25.41 23.05 -15.22
C GLN A 149 24.17 22.19 -14.91
N ILE A 150 22.99 22.69 -15.29
CA ILE A 150 21.69 22.00 -15.15
C ILE A 150 21.03 21.99 -16.53
N GLY A 151 20.47 20.85 -16.90
CA GLY A 151 19.75 20.67 -18.16
C GLY A 151 18.40 20.00 -17.97
N ILE A 152 17.46 20.35 -18.84
CA ILE A 152 16.19 19.64 -18.98
C ILE A 152 16.29 18.64 -20.12
N ILE A 153 16.00 17.39 -19.82
CA ILE A 153 15.88 16.32 -20.81
C ILE A 153 14.44 16.28 -21.30
N GLU A 154 14.23 16.34 -22.61
CA GLU A 154 12.93 16.28 -23.27
C GLU A 154 12.86 15.11 -24.25
N PRO A 155 11.68 14.48 -24.43
CA PRO A 155 11.52 13.36 -25.34
C PRO A 155 11.72 13.78 -26.80
N CYS A 156 12.41 12.93 -27.56
CA CYS A 156 12.52 13.10 -29.01
C CYS A 156 11.29 12.50 -29.70
N GLU A 157 10.56 13.27 -30.51
CA GLU A 157 9.38 12.76 -31.23
C GLU A 157 9.67 11.54 -32.11
N LYS A 158 10.87 11.51 -32.72
CA LYS A 158 11.28 10.39 -33.59
C LYS A 158 11.39 9.09 -32.81
N PHE A 159 11.88 9.16 -31.57
CA PHE A 159 11.97 8.01 -30.67
C PHE A 159 10.58 7.49 -30.30
N VAL A 160 9.64 8.39 -29.97
CA VAL A 160 8.25 8.01 -29.65
C VAL A 160 7.58 7.30 -30.82
N LYS A 161 7.70 7.86 -32.03
CA LYS A 161 7.07 7.33 -33.24
C LYS A 161 7.69 6.01 -33.72
N ARG A 162 9.01 5.83 -33.57
CA ARG A 162 9.73 4.66 -34.08
C ARG A 162 9.73 3.49 -33.09
N ASP A 163 9.98 3.78 -31.82
CA ASP A 163 10.24 2.76 -30.79
C ASP A 163 9.02 2.52 -29.89
N ASN A 164 7.91 3.27 -30.06
CA ASN A 164 6.73 3.22 -29.19
C ASN A 164 7.09 3.29 -27.70
N ALA A 165 8.09 4.10 -27.39
CA ALA A 165 8.56 4.36 -26.04
C ALA A 165 8.73 5.86 -25.83
N LEU A 166 8.41 6.33 -24.64
CA LEU A 166 8.46 7.72 -24.25
C LEU A 166 9.58 7.93 -23.23
N LEU A 167 10.35 8.99 -23.40
CA LEU A 167 11.29 9.46 -22.40
C LEU A 167 10.59 10.45 -21.46
N ALA A 168 10.70 10.25 -20.15
CA ALA A 168 10.17 11.19 -19.18
C ALA A 168 10.98 12.49 -19.18
N LYS A 169 10.26 13.62 -19.23
CA LYS A 169 10.86 14.94 -19.05
C LYS A 169 11.52 15.02 -17.68
N THR A 170 12.82 15.29 -17.63
CA THR A 170 13.60 15.20 -16.38
C THR A 170 14.59 16.35 -16.27
N LEU A 171 14.65 17.02 -15.12
CA LEU A 171 15.69 17.99 -14.80
C LEU A 171 16.91 17.23 -14.24
N VAL A 172 18.08 17.45 -14.81
CA VAL A 172 19.32 16.75 -14.44
C VAL A 172 20.47 17.74 -14.25
N GLU A 173 21.37 17.41 -13.33
CA GLU A 173 22.70 18.00 -13.32
C GLU A 173 23.48 17.44 -14.51
N ALA A 174 24.10 18.31 -15.31
CA ALA A 174 24.81 17.93 -16.51
C ALA A 174 26.05 17.09 -16.15
N ARG A 175 26.02 15.80 -16.48
CA ARG A 175 27.13 14.85 -16.35
C ARG A 175 27.19 14.01 -17.62
N GLU A 176 28.34 13.43 -17.94
CA GLU A 176 28.49 12.57 -19.14
C GLU A 176 27.40 11.48 -19.20
N HIS A 177 27.04 10.94 -18.04
CA HIS A 177 25.97 9.97 -17.88
C HIS A 177 24.89 10.50 -16.93
N VAL A 178 23.64 10.45 -17.38
CA VAL A 178 22.47 10.94 -16.65
C VAL A 178 21.41 9.85 -16.53
N PRO A 179 20.66 9.79 -15.41
CA PRO A 179 19.54 8.86 -15.29
C PRO A 179 18.44 9.25 -16.27
N ILE A 180 17.90 8.26 -16.99
CA ILE A 180 16.74 8.42 -17.86
C ILE A 180 15.64 7.45 -17.45
N ARG A 181 14.39 7.89 -17.57
CA ARG A 181 13.20 7.07 -17.31
C ARG A 181 12.41 6.92 -18.60
N LEU A 182 12.22 5.69 -19.01
CA LEU A 182 11.54 5.29 -20.24
C LEU A 182 10.18 4.69 -19.87
N LEU A 183 9.20 4.90 -20.72
CA LEU A 183 7.86 4.36 -20.62
C LEU A 183 7.53 3.69 -21.96
N ASN A 184 7.34 2.39 -21.98
CA ASN A 184 6.77 1.71 -23.13
C ASN A 184 5.29 2.12 -23.25
N VAL A 185 4.93 2.76 -24.36
CA VAL A 185 3.57 3.23 -24.63
C VAL A 185 2.82 2.28 -25.58
N SER A 186 3.41 1.12 -25.89
CA SER A 186 2.78 0.06 -26.66
C SER A 186 2.32 -1.11 -25.79
N ASN A 187 1.44 -1.94 -26.38
CA ASN A 187 1.00 -3.21 -25.80
C ASN A 187 1.97 -4.37 -26.10
N ASN A 188 3.10 -4.11 -26.75
CA ASN A 188 4.08 -5.11 -27.15
C ASN A 188 5.39 -4.93 -26.36
N VAL A 189 6.20 -5.98 -26.27
CA VAL A 189 7.55 -5.87 -25.72
C VAL A 189 8.40 -5.01 -26.66
N THR A 190 8.93 -3.90 -26.14
CA THR A 190 9.83 -3.00 -26.87
C THR A 190 11.27 -3.17 -26.40
N THR A 191 12.20 -3.42 -27.34
CA THR A 191 13.64 -3.49 -27.06
C THR A 191 14.33 -2.23 -27.55
N ILE A 192 14.91 -1.45 -26.63
CA ILE A 192 15.69 -0.24 -26.94
C ILE A 192 17.17 -0.61 -26.91
N ARG A 193 17.88 -0.43 -28.02
CA ARG A 193 19.32 -0.74 -28.12
C ARG A 193 20.18 0.40 -27.59
N ALA A 194 21.35 0.07 -27.04
CA ALA A 194 22.37 1.07 -26.69
C ALA A 194 22.74 1.90 -27.93
N GLY A 195 22.96 3.21 -27.74
CA GLY A 195 23.20 4.16 -28.83
C GLY A 195 21.93 4.76 -29.46
N THR A 196 20.73 4.33 -29.05
CA THR A 196 19.48 4.96 -29.48
C THR A 196 19.36 6.37 -28.91
N ILE A 197 19.10 7.36 -29.77
CA ILE A 197 18.77 8.73 -29.36
C ILE A 197 17.33 8.74 -28.85
N VAL A 198 17.15 9.01 -27.56
CA VAL A 198 15.84 8.96 -26.89
C VAL A 198 15.25 10.34 -26.60
N GLY A 199 16.08 11.39 -26.63
CA GLY A 199 15.70 12.74 -26.23
C GLY A 199 16.80 13.75 -26.46
N GLU A 200 16.47 15.00 -26.18
CA GLU A 200 17.36 16.16 -26.28
C GLU A 200 17.55 16.76 -24.89
N ILE A 201 18.71 17.38 -24.65
CA ILE A 201 18.99 18.11 -23.41
C ILE A 201 19.18 19.59 -23.73
N SER A 202 18.51 20.46 -22.98
CA SER A 202 18.60 21.91 -23.15
C SER A 202 19.05 22.59 -21.85
N PRO A 203 19.84 23.68 -21.91
CA PRO A 203 20.19 24.47 -20.74
C PRO A 203 18.98 25.09 -20.08
N VAL A 204 19.02 25.19 -18.76
CA VAL A 204 18.03 25.90 -17.96
C VAL A 204 18.69 27.17 -17.43
N GLU A 205 18.22 28.32 -17.88
CA GLU A 205 18.75 29.64 -17.50
C GLU A 205 18.26 30.09 -16.12
N ASP A 206 17.04 29.72 -15.73
CA ASP A 206 16.44 30.05 -14.42
C ASP A 206 15.87 28.80 -13.73
N VAL A 207 16.52 28.37 -12.65
CA VAL A 207 15.91 27.42 -11.69
C VAL A 207 15.33 28.23 -10.55
N ILE A 208 14.02 28.47 -10.57
CA ILE A 208 13.32 29.02 -9.40
C ILE A 208 13.35 27.94 -8.32
N THR A 209 14.33 28.04 -7.43
CA THR A 209 14.36 27.23 -6.22
C THR A 209 13.23 27.74 -5.34
N MET A 210 12.08 27.06 -5.35
CA MET A 210 11.05 27.27 -4.34
C MET A 210 11.66 26.84 -3.00
N THR A 211 12.25 27.79 -2.30
CA THR A 211 12.68 27.65 -0.90
C THR A 211 11.42 27.58 -0.04
N GLY A 212 10.75 26.43 -0.08
CA GLY A 212 10.09 25.95 1.12
C GLY A 212 11.17 25.86 2.17
N ASN A 213 11.03 26.62 3.26
CA ASN A 213 11.92 26.63 4.41
C ASN A 213 12.22 25.20 4.90
N THR A 214 13.28 24.60 4.39
CA THR A 214 13.96 23.45 4.98
C THR A 214 15.47 23.64 4.90
N SER A 215 15.94 24.83 5.29
CA SER A 215 17.32 25.02 5.72
C SER A 215 17.41 24.67 7.20
N LYS A 216 17.69 23.41 7.51
CA LYS A 216 18.56 23.09 8.64
C LYS A 216 19.66 22.18 8.13
N GLU A 217 20.87 22.69 8.31
CA GLU A 217 22.16 22.08 8.06
C GLU A 217 22.19 20.59 8.41
N HIS A 218 22.91 19.83 7.61
CA HIS A 218 23.32 18.45 7.87
C HIS A 218 24.15 18.36 9.15
N LYS A 219 23.50 18.28 10.30
CA LYS A 219 23.94 17.36 11.35
C LYS A 219 23.21 16.06 11.06
N HIS A 220 23.94 15.00 10.70
CA HIS A 220 23.36 13.65 10.63
C HIS A 220 22.50 13.45 11.88
N PRO A 221 21.17 13.30 11.77
CA PRO A 221 20.38 12.92 12.93
C PRO A 221 20.89 11.54 13.30
N LYS A 222 21.58 11.45 14.44
CA LYS A 222 21.95 10.18 15.05
C LYS A 222 20.68 9.33 15.07
N LEU A 223 20.77 8.12 14.53
CA LEU A 223 19.70 7.14 14.65
C LEU A 223 19.39 6.98 16.14
N ASP A 224 18.11 7.03 16.52
CA ASP A 224 17.71 6.89 17.92
C ASP A 224 18.34 5.61 18.49
N ASN A 225 18.85 5.69 19.71
CA ASN A 225 19.60 4.60 20.34
C ASN A 225 18.85 3.26 20.32
N GLU A 226 17.50 3.29 20.32
CA GLU A 226 16.67 2.10 20.24
C GLU A 226 16.64 1.47 18.84
N LEU A 227 16.51 2.29 17.78
CA LEU A 227 16.60 1.81 16.40
C LEU A 227 18.00 1.31 16.07
N GLN A 228 19.03 1.91 16.68
CA GLN A 228 20.41 1.43 16.54
C GLN A 228 20.62 0.04 17.18
N LYS A 229 19.91 -0.29 18.26
CA LYS A 229 19.93 -1.66 18.82
C LYS A 229 19.36 -2.67 17.83
N LEU A 230 18.23 -2.35 17.18
CA LEU A 230 17.64 -3.22 16.16
C LEU A 230 18.58 -3.44 14.97
N VAL A 231 19.29 -2.38 14.54
CA VAL A 231 20.34 -2.52 13.50
C VAL A 231 21.44 -3.46 13.98
N ASN A 232 21.96 -3.25 15.20
CA ASN A 232 23.07 -4.04 15.73
C ASN A 232 22.69 -5.52 15.92
N GLU A 233 21.47 -5.81 16.38
CA GLU A 233 20.93 -7.17 16.49
C GLU A 233 20.80 -7.84 15.12
N ALA A 234 20.38 -7.10 14.10
CA ALA A 234 20.25 -7.61 12.73
C ALA A 234 21.60 -7.73 11.98
N SER A 235 22.67 -7.10 12.47
CA SER A 235 23.92 -6.91 11.71
C SER A 235 24.89 -8.10 11.72
N SER A 236 24.65 -9.15 12.50
CA SER A 236 25.61 -10.25 12.68
C SER A 236 25.95 -11.04 11.40
N HIS A 237 25.05 -11.03 10.40
CA HIS A 237 25.20 -11.76 9.14
C HIS A 237 25.08 -10.86 7.90
N LEU A 238 25.17 -9.54 8.06
CA LEU A 238 24.93 -8.58 6.98
C LEU A 238 26.23 -7.92 6.51
N THR A 239 26.31 -7.68 5.21
CA THR A 239 27.38 -6.87 4.60
C THR A 239 27.18 -5.39 4.90
N GLU A 240 28.24 -4.58 4.84
CA GLU A 240 28.17 -3.12 5.09
C GLU A 240 27.12 -2.41 4.22
N LYS A 241 26.98 -2.85 2.96
CA LYS A 241 25.96 -2.32 2.04
C LYS A 241 24.54 -2.66 2.50
N GLN A 242 24.33 -3.87 3.02
CA GLN A 242 23.04 -4.29 3.56
C GLN A 242 22.72 -3.58 4.88
N ILE A 243 23.71 -3.40 5.76
CA ILE A 243 23.57 -2.62 6.99
C ILE A 243 23.14 -1.19 6.66
N HIS A 244 23.77 -0.57 5.64
CA HIS A 244 23.37 0.77 5.19
C HIS A 244 21.94 0.81 4.64
N GLN A 245 21.51 -0.22 3.90
CA GLN A 245 20.12 -0.34 3.41
C GLN A 245 19.12 -0.50 4.55
N VAL A 246 19.44 -1.32 5.57
CA VAL A 246 18.60 -1.52 6.75
C VAL A 246 18.47 -0.23 7.55
N THR A 247 19.59 0.47 7.80
CA THR A 247 19.60 1.76 8.51
C THR A 247 18.74 2.80 7.78
N ASN A 248 18.88 2.92 6.46
CA ASN A 248 18.08 3.86 5.67
C ASN A 248 16.58 3.50 5.70
N CYS A 249 16.25 2.20 5.68
CA CYS A 249 14.87 1.72 5.79
C CYS A 249 14.25 2.08 7.16
N LEU A 250 14.95 1.78 8.25
CA LEU A 250 14.49 2.09 9.61
C LEU A 250 14.35 3.60 9.83
N GLN A 251 15.25 4.39 9.26
CA GLN A 251 15.16 5.85 9.32
C GLN A 251 13.96 6.38 8.51
N GLN A 252 13.70 5.80 7.33
CA GLN A 252 12.56 6.18 6.49
C GLN A 252 11.21 5.87 7.14
N TYR A 253 11.11 4.75 7.86
CA TYR A 253 9.87 4.29 8.49
C TYR A 253 9.87 4.49 10.02
N LYS A 254 10.69 5.41 10.53
CA LYS A 254 10.84 5.70 11.97
C LYS A 254 9.49 5.91 12.66
N SER A 255 8.55 6.60 12.00
CA SER A 255 7.23 6.93 12.56
C SER A 255 6.29 5.72 12.73
N LEU A 256 6.64 4.54 12.21
CA LEU A 256 5.85 3.32 12.37
C LEU A 256 6.20 2.56 13.66
N PHE A 257 7.35 2.87 14.28
CA PHE A 257 7.80 2.21 15.49
C PHE A 257 7.42 3.05 16.70
N ALA A 258 6.79 2.41 17.70
CA ALA A 258 6.69 2.99 19.03
C ALA A 258 8.04 2.81 19.73
N LEU A 259 8.84 3.88 19.78
CA LEU A 259 10.18 3.90 20.40
C LEU A 259 10.12 4.23 21.89
N SER A 260 8.93 4.56 22.38
CA SER A 260 8.64 4.79 23.78
C SER A 260 7.19 4.44 24.07
N ASP A 261 6.89 4.22 25.33
CA ASP A 261 5.51 4.04 25.80
C ASP A 261 4.63 5.27 25.51
N ASN A 262 5.22 6.43 25.20
CA ASN A 262 4.50 7.67 24.88
C ASN A 262 4.15 7.80 23.39
N ASP A 263 4.67 6.93 22.52
CA ASP A 263 4.41 6.94 21.07
C ASP A 263 3.11 6.18 20.71
N LEU A 264 2.13 6.17 21.61
CA LEU A 264 0.84 5.56 21.35
C LEU A 264 0.10 6.37 20.28
N GLY A 265 -0.19 5.73 19.14
CA GLY A 265 -1.04 6.28 18.10
C GLY A 265 -2.53 6.21 18.46
N CYS A 266 -3.32 7.11 17.87
CA CYS A 266 -4.78 7.08 17.90
C CYS A 266 -5.30 7.18 16.46
N THR A 267 -6.34 6.42 16.12
CA THR A 267 -6.97 6.45 14.79
C THR A 267 -8.37 7.05 14.90
N SER A 268 -8.67 8.05 14.08
CA SER A 268 -10.00 8.66 14.00
C SER A 268 -10.97 7.90 13.09
N ILE A 269 -10.54 6.81 12.47
CA ILE A 269 -11.28 6.08 11.44
C ILE A 269 -12.51 5.35 12.02
N VAL A 270 -12.37 4.74 13.19
CA VAL A 270 -13.47 4.02 13.86
C VAL A 270 -13.49 4.37 15.34
N ARG A 271 -14.66 4.73 15.84
CA ARG A 271 -14.91 4.89 17.28
C ARG A 271 -15.67 3.67 17.80
N HIS A 272 -15.11 3.01 18.80
CA HIS A 272 -15.77 1.87 19.44
C HIS A 272 -16.89 2.37 20.38
N ARG A 273 -18.13 1.89 20.16
CA ARG A 273 -19.26 2.15 21.06
C ARG A 273 -19.62 0.88 21.81
N ILE A 274 -19.54 0.92 23.14
CA ILE A 274 -20.05 -0.14 24.01
C ILE A 274 -21.57 0.01 24.09
N ASN A 275 -22.32 -0.96 23.58
CA ASN A 275 -23.78 -0.99 23.71
C ASN A 275 -24.18 -1.68 25.02
N THR A 276 -24.67 -0.91 25.98
CA THR A 276 -25.11 -1.44 27.29
C THR A 276 -26.53 -2.02 27.27
N GLY A 277 -27.23 -1.99 26.12
CA GLY A 277 -28.60 -2.49 25.99
C GLY A 277 -29.57 -1.76 26.91
N THR A 278 -30.37 -2.52 27.67
CA THR A 278 -31.33 -1.99 28.66
C THR A 278 -30.75 -1.86 30.08
N ASN A 279 -29.44 -2.07 30.26
CA ASN A 279 -28.83 -2.02 31.58
C ASN A 279 -28.70 -0.56 32.08
N TYR A 280 -29.09 -0.35 33.34
CA TYR A 280 -28.94 0.94 34.02
C TYR A 280 -27.49 1.19 34.46
N PRO A 281 -27.08 2.47 34.58
CA PRO A 281 -25.76 2.82 35.08
C PRO A 281 -25.44 2.26 36.46
N VAL A 282 -24.26 1.68 36.59
CA VAL A 282 -23.70 1.21 37.87
C VAL A 282 -22.68 2.23 38.37
N LYS A 283 -22.95 2.82 39.54
CA LYS A 283 -22.07 3.78 40.21
C LYS A 283 -21.52 3.19 41.51
N GLN A 284 -20.26 2.76 41.48
CA GLN A 284 -19.55 2.29 42.66
C GLN A 284 -18.77 3.46 43.30
N PRO A 285 -18.81 3.60 44.64
CA PRO A 285 -17.95 4.56 45.33
C PRO A 285 -16.47 4.13 45.24
N PRO A 286 -15.53 5.09 45.24
CA PRO A 286 -14.10 4.78 45.28
C PRO A 286 -13.75 3.89 46.47
N ARG A 287 -12.92 2.86 46.25
CA ARG A 287 -12.44 2.00 47.34
C ARG A 287 -11.40 2.73 48.18
N ARG A 288 -11.33 2.40 49.48
CA ARG A 288 -10.29 2.94 50.37
C ARG A 288 -8.92 2.39 49.96
N THR A 289 -8.06 3.27 49.45
CA THR A 289 -6.68 2.94 49.10
C THR A 289 -5.75 3.13 50.31
N PRO A 290 -4.92 2.13 50.68
CA PRO A 290 -3.85 2.28 51.66
C PRO A 290 -2.91 3.43 51.30
N VAL A 291 -2.45 4.20 52.29
CA VAL A 291 -1.64 5.42 52.06
C VAL A 291 -0.38 5.11 51.23
N ALA A 292 0.30 4.01 51.53
CA ALA A 292 1.52 3.59 50.84
C ALA A 292 1.35 3.32 49.33
N MET A 293 0.11 3.21 48.83
CA MET A 293 -0.18 2.90 47.42
C MET A 293 -0.78 4.10 46.66
N ARG A 294 -1.06 5.22 47.34
CA ARG A 294 -1.71 6.39 46.71
C ARG A 294 -0.79 7.06 45.70
N ASP A 295 0.44 7.35 46.10
CA ASP A 295 1.43 8.02 45.25
C ASP A 295 1.68 7.24 43.94
N GLU A 296 1.64 5.91 44.00
CA GLU A 296 1.82 5.06 42.82
C GLU A 296 0.59 5.03 41.90
N ILE A 297 -0.62 5.11 42.48
CA ILE A 297 -1.85 5.28 41.70
C ILE A 297 -1.85 6.63 40.99
N ASP A 298 -1.57 7.71 41.73
CA ASP A 298 -1.59 9.07 41.19
C ASP A 298 -0.58 9.21 40.06
N LYS A 299 0.64 8.68 40.25
CA LYS A 299 1.66 8.62 39.19
C LYS A 299 1.21 7.88 37.94
N HIS A 300 0.43 6.80 38.10
CA HIS A 300 -0.07 6.03 36.95
C HIS A 300 -1.20 6.77 36.22
N ILE A 301 -2.09 7.43 36.97
CA ILE A 301 -3.15 8.28 36.43
C ILE A 301 -2.55 9.45 35.65
N ASP A 302 -1.58 10.15 36.24
CA ASP A 302 -0.88 11.27 35.59
C ASP A 302 -0.20 10.82 34.30
N ASN A 303 0.48 9.66 34.31
CA ASN A 303 1.09 9.12 33.10
C ASN A 303 0.05 8.79 32.01
N MET A 304 -1.09 8.22 32.38
CA MET A 304 -2.16 7.90 31.41
C MET A 304 -2.84 9.16 30.87
N LEU A 305 -3.00 10.21 31.68
CA LEU A 305 -3.50 11.52 31.27
C LEU A 305 -2.52 12.20 30.30
N GLU A 306 -1.23 12.23 30.63
CA GLU A 306 -0.18 12.82 29.79
C GLU A 306 -0.09 12.13 28.42
N ARG A 307 -0.27 10.80 28.40
CA ARG A 307 -0.29 9.99 27.17
C ARG A 307 -1.61 10.07 26.40
N GLY A 308 -2.61 10.75 26.92
CA GLY A 308 -3.94 10.86 26.29
C GLY A 308 -4.72 9.55 26.23
N VAL A 309 -4.37 8.56 27.06
CA VAL A 309 -5.07 7.27 27.15
C VAL A 309 -6.39 7.42 27.90
N ILE A 310 -6.45 8.36 28.84
CA ILE A 310 -7.65 8.69 29.63
C ILE A 310 -7.87 10.21 29.65
N GLU A 311 -9.11 10.63 29.89
CA GLU A 311 -9.50 12.03 30.07
C GLU A 311 -10.46 12.21 31.26
N PRO A 312 -10.50 13.38 31.93
CA PRO A 312 -11.51 13.67 32.93
C PRO A 312 -12.93 13.54 32.35
N SER A 313 -13.83 12.87 33.06
CA SER A 313 -15.21 12.66 32.63
C SER A 313 -16.20 12.72 33.79
N GLU A 314 -17.41 13.21 33.51
CA GLU A 314 -18.54 13.22 34.43
C GLU A 314 -19.64 12.32 33.87
N GLY A 315 -19.94 11.22 34.58
CA GLY A 315 -20.89 10.23 34.09
C GLY A 315 -21.60 9.45 35.20
N PRO A 316 -22.74 8.82 34.89
CA PRO A 316 -23.50 8.02 35.85
C PRO A 316 -22.90 6.62 36.08
N TRP A 317 -21.89 6.23 35.30
CA TRP A 317 -21.13 4.99 35.45
C TRP A 317 -19.84 5.28 36.24
N SER A 318 -19.49 4.41 37.20
CA SER A 318 -18.21 4.47 37.92
C SER A 318 -17.87 3.11 38.50
N SER A 319 -16.62 2.67 38.34
CA SER A 319 -16.09 1.45 38.97
C SER A 319 -14.85 1.76 39.78
N GLY A 320 -14.67 1.04 40.89
CA GLY A 320 -13.50 1.25 41.75
C GLY A 320 -12.20 0.74 41.13
N ILE A 321 -11.12 1.52 41.28
CA ILE A 321 -9.75 1.14 40.90
C ILE A 321 -9.32 -0.11 41.68
N VAL A 322 -8.61 -1.01 41.00
CA VAL A 322 -7.93 -2.16 41.59
C VAL A 322 -6.46 -2.13 41.18
N LEU A 323 -5.57 -2.26 42.16
CA LEU A 323 -4.14 -2.45 41.94
C LEU A 323 -3.79 -3.93 41.93
N VAL A 324 -3.06 -4.35 40.92
CA VAL A 324 -2.55 -5.73 40.82
C VAL A 324 -1.02 -5.71 40.79
N LYS A 325 -0.40 -6.58 41.59
CA LYS A 325 1.06 -6.74 41.58
C LYS A 325 1.45 -7.73 40.50
N ARG A 326 2.32 -7.32 39.56
CA ARG A 326 2.89 -8.25 38.57
C ARG A 326 3.96 -9.11 39.22
N ARG A 327 4.17 -10.29 38.63
CA ARG A 327 5.18 -11.29 39.02
C ARG A 327 6.61 -10.72 39.10
N THR A 328 6.92 -9.65 38.36
CA THR A 328 8.22 -8.97 38.37
C THR A 328 8.43 -8.02 39.55
N GLY A 329 7.50 -7.95 40.50
CA GLY A 329 7.57 -7.08 41.68
C GLY A 329 7.11 -5.64 41.43
N ARG A 330 7.03 -5.20 40.16
CA ARG A 330 6.38 -3.94 39.76
C ARG A 330 4.86 -4.09 39.87
N LEU A 331 4.15 -3.07 40.36
CA LEU A 331 2.70 -3.03 40.25
C LEU A 331 2.36 -2.76 38.78
N ALA A 332 1.36 -3.47 38.25
CA ALA A 332 0.90 -3.22 36.91
C ALA A 332 -0.61 -3.32 36.86
N SER A 333 -1.18 -2.36 36.14
CA SER A 333 -2.60 -2.12 35.92
C SER A 333 -3.32 -1.52 37.13
N VAL A 334 -3.68 -0.25 36.94
CA VAL A 334 -4.94 0.32 37.41
C VAL A 334 -5.97 -0.11 36.37
N SER A 335 -6.82 -1.08 36.68
CA SER A 335 -7.99 -1.35 35.82
C SER A 335 -9.04 -0.28 36.08
N ILE A 336 -9.15 0.68 35.17
CA ILE A 336 -10.27 1.64 35.14
C ILE A 336 -11.39 0.97 34.34
N ILE A 337 -12.42 0.46 35.02
CA ILE A 337 -13.68 0.11 34.36
C ILE A 337 -14.53 1.39 34.31
N VAL A 338 -14.42 2.08 33.18
CA VAL A 338 -15.43 2.94 32.52
C VAL A 338 -16.27 3.82 33.48
N ASN A 339 -15.78 5.01 33.82
CA ASN A 339 -16.65 6.19 33.65
C ASN A 339 -16.90 6.32 32.15
N SER A 340 -18.05 6.86 31.72
CA SER A 340 -18.34 7.09 30.31
C SER A 340 -17.21 7.85 29.61
N MET A 341 -16.25 7.11 29.07
CA MET A 341 -15.09 7.60 28.36
C MET A 341 -15.34 7.28 26.90
N THR A 342 -15.54 8.34 26.14
CA THR A 342 -15.12 8.36 24.76
C THR A 342 -13.62 8.05 24.75
N PHE A 343 -13.26 6.80 24.46
CA PHE A 343 -11.90 6.53 24.00
C PHE A 343 -11.73 7.25 22.67
N ARG A 344 -10.70 8.09 22.56
CA ARG A 344 -10.40 8.78 21.29
C ARG A 344 -9.97 7.80 20.22
#